data_AF-A0A820NRS1-F1
#
_entry.id   AF-A0A820NRS1-F1
#
_cell.length_a   1.000
_cell.length_b   1.000
_cell.length_c   1.000
_cell.angle_alpha   90.00
_cell.angle_beta   90.00
_cell.angle_gamma   90.00
#
_symmetry.space_group_name_H-M   'P 1'
#
loop_
_entity.id
_entity.type
_entity.pdbx_description
1 polymer ?
#
loop_
_entity_poly.entity_id
_entity_poly.type
_entity_poly.pdbx_seq_one_letter_code
_entity_poly.pdbx_strand_id
1 'polypeptide(L)' 'DLIVVCDKFKSITDTIADCTIINPGSFAINKYCFKVYLPATREIEDSQITNM' A
#
# COMPACT_ATOMS: atom_id res chain seq x y z
N ASP A 1 11.51 -1.03 -9.33
CA ASP A 1 10.15 -0.54 -9.66
C ASP A 1 9.27 -0.43 -8.43
N LEU A 2 8.97 -1.53 -7.73
CA LEU A 2 8.15 -1.52 -6.51
C LEU A 2 8.73 -2.43 -5.43
N ILE A 3 8.78 -1.95 -4.18
CA ILE A 3 9.05 -2.73 -2.96
C ILE A 3 7.78 -2.74 -2.10
N VAL A 4 7.36 -3.92 -1.67
CA VAL A 4 6.19 -4.09 -0.78
C VAL A 4 6.67 -4.67 0.55
N VAL A 5 6.57 -3.90 1.64
CA VAL A 5 7.13 -4.25 2.95
C VAL A 5 6.20 -5.17 3.77
N CYS A 6 4.87 -5.00 3.65
CA CYS A 6 3.84 -5.83 4.30
C CYS A 6 4.03 -6.03 5.83
N ASP A 7 4.29 -4.96 6.57
CA ASP A 7 4.43 -5.03 8.03
C ASP A 7 3.17 -4.54 8.79
N LYS A 8 3.23 -4.53 10.13
CA LYS A 8 2.13 -4.08 11.01
C LYS A 8 2.17 -2.58 11.33
N PHE A 9 3.20 -1.85 10.91
CA PHE A 9 3.30 -0.42 11.12
C PHE A 9 2.32 0.35 10.22
N LYS A 10 2.39 1.68 10.33
CA LYS A 10 1.59 2.63 9.55
C LYS A 10 1.70 2.34 8.05
N SER A 11 0.58 2.51 7.35
CA SER A 11 0.53 2.52 5.89
C SER A 11 1.43 3.64 5.34
N ILE A 12 2.28 3.31 4.38
CA ILE A 12 3.15 4.27 3.68
C ILE A 12 3.14 4.03 2.17
N THR A 13 3.29 5.11 1.43
CA THR A 13 3.70 5.13 0.02
C THR A 13 4.83 6.15 -0.06
N ASP A 14 6.00 5.72 -0.54
CA ASP A 14 7.16 6.59 -0.71
C ASP A 14 7.90 6.24 -2.01
N THR A 15 8.81 7.11 -2.45
CA THR A 15 9.66 6.88 -3.62
C THR A 15 11.12 7.20 -3.29
N ILE A 16 11.99 6.22 -3.45
CA ILE A 16 13.44 6.36 -3.20
C ILE A 16 14.19 5.81 -4.41
N ALA A 17 15.10 6.61 -4.97
CA ALA A 17 15.93 6.24 -6.12
C ALA A 17 15.11 5.61 -7.26
N ASP A 18 14.02 6.30 -7.65
CA ASP A 18 13.07 5.87 -8.70
C ASP A 18 12.40 4.50 -8.45
N CYS A 19 12.42 4.03 -7.20
CA CYS A 19 11.71 2.84 -6.75
C CYS A 19 10.58 3.24 -5.79
N THR A 20 9.36 2.82 -6.11
CA THR A 20 8.22 3.00 -5.22
C THR A 20 8.32 2.02 -4.06
N ILE A 21 8.10 2.47 -2.84
CA ILE A 21 8.09 1.66 -1.63
C ILE A 21 6.71 1.79 -0.99
N ILE A 22 6.05 0.66 -0.76
CA ILE A 22 4.75 0.65 -0.10
C ILE A 22 4.73 -0.26 1.12
N ASN A 23 3.98 0.18 2.11
CA ASN A 23 3.50 -0.65 3.19
C ASN A 23 1.98 -0.48 3.28
N PRO A 24 1.17 -1.53 3.07
CA PRO A 24 -0.27 -1.43 3.28
C PRO A 24 -0.64 -1.33 4.77
N GLY A 25 0.27 -1.75 5.67
CA GLY A 25 -0.01 -1.93 7.09
C GLY A 25 -0.86 -3.18 7.35
N SER A 26 -1.18 -3.43 8.62
CA SER A 26 -2.00 -4.58 8.99
C SER A 26 -3.45 -4.41 8.54
N PHE A 27 -3.94 -5.27 7.65
CA PHE A 27 -5.32 -5.27 7.17
C PHE A 27 -6.36 -5.34 8.31
N ALA A 28 -6.19 -6.26 9.26
CA ALA A 28 -7.14 -6.45 10.36
C ALA A 28 -7.17 -5.30 11.37
N ILE A 29 -6.04 -4.64 11.60
CA ILE A 29 -5.93 -3.53 12.58
C ILE A 29 -6.29 -2.21 11.92
N ASN A 30 -5.90 -2.01 10.66
CA ASN A 30 -6.08 -0.78 9.91
C ASN A 30 -7.43 -0.76 9.17
N LYS A 31 -8.51 -1.17 9.84
CA LYS A 31 -9.89 -1.10 9.33
C LYS A 31 -10.08 -1.65 7.91
N TYR A 32 -9.41 -2.76 7.59
CA TYR A 32 -9.48 -3.40 6.28
C TYR A 32 -8.99 -2.51 5.12
N CYS A 33 -8.03 -1.63 5.39
CA CYS A 33 -7.31 -0.87 4.38
C CYS A 33 -6.30 -1.76 3.63
N PHE A 34 -6.17 -1.52 2.32
CA PHE A 34 -5.23 -2.20 1.43
C PHE A 34 -4.80 -1.24 0.31
N LYS A 35 -3.76 -1.62 -0.44
CA LYS A 35 -3.24 -0.86 -1.58
C LYS A 35 -3.37 -1.66 -2.87
N VAL A 36 -3.67 -0.98 -3.97
CA VAL A 36 -3.72 -1.53 -5.33
C VAL A 36 -2.58 -0.91 -6.14
N TYR A 37 -1.82 -1.73 -6.85
CA TYR A 37 -0.76 -1.29 -7.76
C TYR A 37 -1.14 -1.56 -9.21
N LEU A 38 -1.09 -0.52 -10.04
CA LEU A 38 -1.36 -0.57 -11.48
C LEU A 38 -0.02 -0.63 -12.24
N PRO A 39 0.47 -1.81 -12.66
CA PRO A 39 1.84 -1.95 -13.17
C PRO A 39 2.10 -1.21 -14.48
N ALA A 40 1.07 -1.01 -15.32
CA ALA A 40 1.20 -0.31 -16.60
C ALA A 40 1.49 1.18 -16.43
N THR A 41 0.91 1.81 -15.40
CA THR A 41 1.05 3.26 -15.13
C THR A 41 1.93 3.56 -13.92
N ARG A 42 2.30 2.52 -13.15
CA ARG A 42 3.01 2.60 -11.87
C ARG A 42 2.24 3.38 -10.79
N GLU A 43 0.92 3.47 -10.92
CA GLU A 43 0.06 4.15 -9.95
C GLU A 43 -0.25 3.25 -8.74
N ILE A 44 -0.40 3.89 -7.56
CA ILE A 44 -0.81 3.25 -6.31
C ILE A 44 -2.12 3.88 -5.85
N GLU A 45 -3.11 3.04 -5.57
CA GLU A 45 -4.38 3.47 -4.99
C GLU A 45 -4.52 2.93 -3.56
N ASP A 46 -5.05 3.76 -2.66
CA ASP A 46 -5.45 3.38 -1.31
C ASP A 46 -6.94 3.03 -1.30
N SER A 47 -7.28 1.87 -0.75
CA SER A 47 -8.65 1.36 -0.70
C SER A 47 -9.00 0.82 0.68
N GLN A 48 -10.29 0.82 1.02
CA GLN A 48 -10.79 0.36 2.30
C GLN A 48 -12.14 -0.35 2.13
N ILE A 49 -12.31 -1.49 2.79
CA ILE A 49 -13.63 -2.14 2.91
C ILE A 49 -14.39 -1.50 4.08
N THR A 50 -15.45 -0.75 3.79
CA THR A 50 -16.18 0.08 4.78
C THR A 50 -17.54 -0.48 5.23
N ASN A 51 -18.17 -1.37 4.46
CA ASN A 51 -19.47 -1.98 4.79
C ASN A 51 -19.32 -3.49 5.07
N MET A 52 -18.84 -3.84 6.27
CA MET A 52 -18.94 -5.21 6.79
C MET A 52 -20.05 -5.32 7.82
#